data_AF-A0A820H114-F1
#
_entry.id   AF-A0A820H114-F1
#
_cell.length_a   1.000
_cell.length_b   1.000
_cell.length_c   1.000
_cell.angle_alpha   90.00
_cell.angle_beta   90.00
_cell.angle_gamma   90.00
#
_symmetry.space_group_name_H-M   'P 1'
#
loop_
_entity.id
_entity.type
_entity.pdbx_description
1 polymer ?
#
loop_
_entity_poly.entity_id
_entity_poly.type
_entity_poly.pdbx_seq_one_letter_code
_entity_poly.pdbx_strand_id
1 'polypeptide(L)'
;MKGQVKSNYQSHVRSIFKVIAYVLAPDEFGGVFQDIVDISRSKEKVIIDDRFVKVMSGIKEAYENADDAITRKEILSIVSPKITFKMIQGFLTGITSYRFTEARFHVANTGVAVFTDPPSRISQRFSFDQIEHFIDIIVSPHVCTDMPFGENRLKLSDGTILFVPNTIRNMAPSRIINQCHTFCEENVPGFSPFKSSSLSKILEICKASSRKSLQWLNYFAADGGEAFDSLTTMVENLNLSSDLTKRLCDNLKRSRQYLKSDFKTHISKCSSIADHCATCELSDIKNSDGREVCDYLHDAYCVDCEMLASTLSDIESLIKEQSDNKEVTERFLTVFHNYTDSIHNWNCHLLRSVNQDMAREYLLNSLPDDGVFIYLD
;
A
#
# COMPACT_ATOMS: atom_id res chain seq x y z
N MET A 1 -3.42 10.94 64.07
CA MET A 1 -3.21 9.84 63.09
C MET A 1 -2.10 10.08 62.05
N LYS A 2 -1.94 11.26 61.41
CA LYS A 2 -0.88 11.48 60.38
C LYS A 2 0.58 11.39 60.88
N GLY A 3 0.85 11.63 62.17
CA GLY A 3 2.19 11.55 62.76
C GLY A 3 2.70 10.11 62.99
N GLN A 4 1.82 9.20 63.40
CA GLN A 4 2.16 7.80 63.67
C GLN A 4 2.60 7.06 62.39
N VAL A 5 1.88 7.27 61.29
CA VAL A 5 2.15 6.64 59.99
C VAL A 5 3.51 7.08 59.45
N LYS A 6 3.83 8.38 59.55
CA LYS A 6 5.11 8.92 59.10
C LYS A 6 6.29 8.39 59.94
N SER A 7 6.10 8.24 61.26
CA SER A 7 7.10 7.67 62.17
C SER A 7 7.38 6.19 61.84
N ASN A 8 6.33 5.40 61.55
CA ASN A 8 6.48 4.00 61.16
C ASN A 8 7.24 3.82 59.84
N TYR A 9 6.94 4.64 58.83
CA TYR A 9 7.68 4.62 57.56
C TYR A 9 9.16 5.02 57.75
N GLN A 10 9.45 6.03 58.57
CA GLN A 10 10.82 6.43 58.87
C GLN A 10 11.59 5.35 59.63
N SER A 11 10.93 4.62 60.53
CA SER A 11 11.50 3.48 61.24
C SER A 11 11.81 2.31 60.29
N HIS A 12 10.87 1.97 59.41
CA HIS A 12 11.06 0.91 58.41
C HIS A 12 12.20 1.23 57.44
N VAL A 13 12.24 2.45 56.91
CA VAL A 13 13.31 2.89 56.00
C VAL A 13 14.67 2.85 56.70
N ARG A 14 14.76 3.28 57.97
CA ARG A 14 16.00 3.14 58.75
C ARG A 14 16.42 1.68 58.92
N SER A 15 15.48 0.77 59.14
CA SER A 15 15.78 -0.66 59.24
C SER A 15 16.36 -1.21 57.94
N ILE A 16 15.77 -0.85 56.79
CA ILE A 16 16.23 -1.28 55.47
C ILE A 16 17.65 -0.75 55.19
N PHE A 17 17.91 0.53 55.44
CA PHE A 17 19.24 1.09 55.23
C PHE A 17 20.30 0.51 56.18
N LYS A 18 19.94 0.10 57.39
CA LYS A 18 20.86 -0.65 58.28
C LYS A 18 21.27 -1.99 57.68
N VAL A 19 20.31 -2.72 57.10
CA VAL A 19 20.57 -4.02 56.45
C VAL A 19 21.44 -3.81 55.20
N ILE A 20 21.15 -2.79 54.39
CA ILE A 20 21.96 -2.48 53.19
C ILE A 20 23.39 -2.08 53.57
N ALA A 21 23.57 -1.24 54.60
CA ALA A 21 24.90 -0.86 55.08
C ALA A 21 25.68 -2.07 55.62
N TYR A 22 25.01 -2.98 56.33
CA TYR A 22 25.62 -4.23 56.81
C TYR A 22 26.06 -5.15 55.66
N VAL A 23 25.28 -5.24 54.58
CA VAL A 23 25.62 -6.06 53.41
C VAL A 23 26.79 -5.46 52.60
N LEU A 24 26.85 -4.13 52.48
CA LEU A 24 27.87 -3.45 51.67
C LEU A 24 29.19 -3.25 52.39
N ALA A 25 29.17 -3.05 53.72
CA ALA A 25 30.35 -2.82 54.54
C ALA A 25 30.16 -3.47 55.92
N PRO A 26 30.32 -4.80 56.04
CA PRO A 26 30.03 -5.53 57.28
C PRO A 26 30.88 -5.10 58.47
N ASP A 27 32.13 -4.69 58.22
CA ASP A 27 33.09 -4.32 59.28
C ASP A 27 32.98 -2.84 59.70
N GLU A 28 32.36 -1.98 58.89
CA GLU A 28 32.24 -0.52 59.12
C GLU A 28 30.78 -0.01 59.09
N PHE A 29 29.81 -0.92 59.18
CA PHE A 29 28.39 -0.62 58.95
C PHE A 29 27.86 0.54 59.81
N GLY A 30 28.37 0.68 61.04
CA GLY A 30 27.96 1.72 61.98
C GLY A 30 28.36 3.12 61.51
N GLY A 31 29.58 3.27 60.96
CA GLY A 31 30.08 4.53 60.43
C GLY A 31 29.37 4.93 59.15
N VAL A 32 29.28 4.00 58.20
CA VAL A 32 28.59 4.21 56.90
C VAL A 32 27.12 4.56 57.10
N PHE A 33 26.43 3.90 58.03
CA PHE A 33 25.03 4.23 58.34
C PHE A 33 24.90 5.64 58.94
N GLN A 34 25.83 6.04 59.81
CA GLN A 34 25.82 7.35 60.45
C GLN A 34 26.10 8.46 59.42
N ASP A 35 27.06 8.25 58.51
CA ASP A 35 27.38 9.16 57.42
C ASP A 35 26.20 9.34 56.47
N ILE A 36 25.49 8.27 56.10
CA ILE A 36 24.27 8.34 55.28
C ILE A 36 23.17 9.15 56.00
N VAL A 37 23.01 8.95 57.31
CA VAL A 37 22.05 9.72 58.12
C VAL A 37 22.42 11.19 58.18
N ASP A 38 23.70 11.51 58.27
CA ASP A 38 24.18 12.89 58.36
C ASP A 38 24.16 13.61 57.00
N ILE A 39 24.43 12.91 55.88
CA ILE A 39 24.16 13.40 54.51
C ILE A 39 22.67 13.65 54.28
N SER A 40 21.79 12.78 54.80
CA SER A 40 20.34 13.02 54.73
C SER A 40 19.88 14.22 55.58
N ARG A 41 20.65 14.60 56.60
CA ARG A 41 20.37 15.75 57.46
C ARG A 41 20.98 17.03 56.93
N SER A 42 22.08 16.96 56.16
CA SER A 42 22.64 18.08 55.40
C SER A 42 21.73 18.43 54.23
N LYS A 43 20.53 18.94 54.51
CA LYS A 43 19.77 19.69 53.51
C LYS A 43 20.58 20.96 53.25
N GLU A 44 21.19 21.05 52.07
CA GLU A 44 21.62 22.35 51.53
C GLU A 44 20.46 23.32 51.73
N LYS A 45 20.64 24.29 52.65
CA LYS A 45 19.64 25.33 52.84
C LYS A 45 19.72 26.21 51.60
N VAL A 46 18.71 26.11 50.75
CA VAL A 46 18.54 27.07 49.65
C VAL A 46 18.41 28.46 50.28
N ILE A 47 19.43 29.31 50.08
CA ILE A 47 19.41 30.70 50.53
C ILE A 47 18.47 31.45 49.59
N ILE A 48 17.43 32.06 50.16
CA ILE A 48 16.49 32.91 49.40
C ILE A 48 17.16 34.27 49.26
N ASP A 49 17.89 34.48 48.17
CA ASP A 49 18.42 35.78 47.77
C ASP A 49 17.52 36.46 46.73
N ASP A 50 17.78 37.74 46.43
CA ASP A 50 17.01 38.50 45.43
C ASP A 50 17.07 37.86 44.03
N ARG A 51 18.19 37.18 43.71
CA ARG A 51 18.35 36.46 42.44
C ARG A 51 17.44 35.25 42.36
N PHE A 52 17.35 34.47 43.44
CA PHE A 52 16.46 33.32 43.55
C PHE A 52 14.99 33.73 43.38
N VAL A 53 14.58 34.85 43.97
CA VAL A 53 13.22 35.36 43.82
C VAL A 53 12.92 35.72 42.36
N LYS A 54 13.86 36.38 41.65
CA LYS A 54 13.72 36.71 40.22
C LYS A 54 13.64 35.48 39.31
N VAL A 55 14.45 34.46 39.59
CA VAL A 55 14.38 33.19 38.83
C VAL A 55 13.06 32.48 39.08
N MET A 56 12.60 32.43 40.33
CA MET A 56 11.33 31.80 40.67
C MET A 56 10.12 32.57 40.11
N SER A 57 10.19 33.90 39.99
CA SER A 57 9.12 34.69 39.34
C SER A 57 9.05 34.40 37.84
N GLY A 58 10.19 34.27 37.14
CA GLY A 58 10.20 33.88 35.72
C GLY A 58 9.65 32.47 35.49
N ILE A 59 9.96 31.53 36.38
CA ILE A 59 9.40 30.16 36.31
C ILE A 59 7.91 30.15 36.58
N LYS A 60 7.44 31.01 37.51
CA LYS A 60 6.01 31.17 37.77
C LYS A 60 5.28 31.65 36.52
N GLU A 61 5.80 32.69 35.88
CA GLU A 61 5.22 33.24 34.65
C GLU A 61 5.20 32.20 33.52
N ALA A 62 6.31 31.48 33.31
CA ALA A 62 6.37 30.40 32.32
C ALA A 62 5.34 29.28 32.61
N TYR A 63 5.16 28.91 33.88
CA TYR A 63 4.20 27.88 34.29
C TYR A 63 2.73 28.32 34.11
N GLU A 64 2.44 29.60 34.39
CA GLU A 64 1.09 30.18 34.21
C GLU A 64 0.74 30.34 32.73
N ASN A 65 1.72 30.72 31.89
CA ASN A 65 1.55 30.88 30.45
C ASN A 65 1.53 29.56 29.66
N ALA A 66 1.90 28.43 30.27
CA ALA A 66 1.89 27.13 29.59
C ALA A 66 0.46 26.57 29.47
N ASP A 67 0.03 26.28 28.24
CA ASP A 67 -1.30 25.72 27.94
C ASP A 67 -1.41 24.24 28.37
N ASP A 68 -0.38 23.45 28.07
CA ASP A 68 -0.38 22.01 28.27
C ASP A 68 0.18 21.57 29.64
N ALA A 69 -0.40 20.50 30.18
CA ALA A 69 0.07 19.87 31.42
C ALA A 69 1.49 19.28 31.29
N ILE A 70 1.88 18.89 30.08
CA ILE A 70 3.21 18.35 29.76
C ILE A 70 4.26 19.47 29.88
N THR A 71 4.04 20.60 29.20
CA THR A 71 4.90 21.78 29.27
C THR A 71 5.01 22.31 30.71
N ARG A 72 3.90 22.31 31.46
CA ARG A 72 3.91 22.65 32.90
C ARG A 72 4.79 21.70 33.73
N LYS A 73 4.77 20.40 33.45
CA LYS A 73 5.62 19.40 34.10
C LYS A 73 7.10 19.61 33.74
N GLU A 74 7.40 19.95 32.49
CA GLU A 74 8.76 20.26 32.02
C GLU A 74 9.32 21.51 32.69
N ILE A 75 8.54 22.58 32.79
CA ILE A 75 8.94 23.81 33.49
C ILE A 75 9.21 23.53 34.96
N LEU A 76 8.35 22.74 35.62
CA LEU A 76 8.57 22.33 37.01
C LEU A 76 9.80 21.43 37.18
N SER A 77 10.16 20.66 36.16
CA SER A 77 11.33 19.77 36.18
C SER A 77 12.64 20.54 36.39
N ILE A 78 12.71 21.81 35.97
CA ILE A 78 13.89 22.69 36.11
C ILE A 78 14.25 22.90 37.59
N VAL A 79 13.26 23.14 38.44
CA VAL A 79 13.49 23.50 39.85
C VAL A 79 13.20 22.38 40.84
N SER A 80 12.34 21.42 40.47
CA SER A 80 11.88 20.37 41.39
C SER A 80 12.99 19.55 42.08
N PRO A 81 14.17 19.28 41.47
CA PRO A 81 15.26 18.57 42.15
C PRO A 81 15.97 19.40 43.22
N LYS A 82 15.96 20.73 43.07
CA LYS A 82 16.76 21.66 43.89
C LYS A 82 15.98 22.32 45.02
N ILE A 83 14.64 22.34 44.94
CA ILE A 83 13.79 22.98 45.95
C ILE A 83 12.83 21.99 46.60
N THR A 84 12.23 22.38 47.73
CA THR A 84 11.22 21.57 48.42
C THR A 84 9.80 21.96 47.99
N PHE A 85 8.83 21.05 48.15
CA PHE A 85 7.43 21.32 47.82
C PHE A 85 6.86 22.54 48.58
N LYS A 86 7.23 22.71 49.86
CA LYS A 86 6.81 23.88 50.64
C LYS A 86 7.33 25.19 50.06
N MET A 87 8.55 25.17 49.51
CA MET A 87 9.19 26.34 48.96
C MET A 87 8.52 26.76 47.65
N ILE A 88 8.27 25.81 46.73
CA ILE A 88 7.58 26.12 45.47
C ILE A 88 6.13 26.55 45.67
N GLN A 89 5.45 25.98 46.69
CA GLN A 89 4.07 26.36 47.03
C GLN A 89 3.95 27.83 47.47
N GLY A 90 5.03 28.42 47.99
CA GLY A 90 5.09 29.85 48.31
C GLY A 90 5.10 30.77 47.08
N PHE A 91 5.58 30.27 45.93
CA PHE A 91 5.62 31.03 44.68
C PHE A 91 4.44 30.72 43.75
N LEU A 92 4.01 29.45 43.72
CA LEU A 92 2.96 28.95 42.85
C LEU A 92 1.77 28.45 43.70
N THR A 93 0.76 29.31 43.85
CA THR A 93 -0.48 28.99 44.56
C THR A 93 -1.36 28.09 43.70
N GLY A 94 -1.46 26.80 44.04
CA GLY A 94 -2.35 25.83 43.36
C GLY A 94 -1.68 24.57 42.83
N ILE A 95 -0.36 24.41 42.98
CA ILE A 95 0.34 23.18 42.60
C ILE A 95 0.05 22.06 43.61
N THR A 96 -0.32 20.89 43.10
CA THR A 96 -0.50 19.69 43.92
C THR A 96 0.83 19.00 44.19
N SER A 97 0.95 18.33 45.34
CA SER A 97 2.14 17.53 45.65
C SER A 97 2.41 16.46 44.57
N TYR A 98 1.35 15.96 43.92
CA TYR A 98 1.43 15.00 42.84
C TYR A 98 2.19 15.56 41.63
N ARG A 99 1.81 16.74 41.11
CA ARG A 99 2.50 17.37 39.96
C ARG A 99 3.97 17.64 40.25
N PHE A 100 4.28 18.03 41.49
CA PHE A 100 5.67 18.25 41.91
C PHE A 100 6.48 16.95 41.96
N THR A 101 5.90 15.85 42.44
CA THR A 101 6.56 14.53 42.42
C THR A 101 6.68 13.97 41.00
N GLU A 102 5.67 14.18 40.17
CA GLU A 102 5.69 13.78 38.75
C GLU A 102 6.79 14.50 37.97
N ALA A 103 7.00 15.80 38.23
CA ALA A 103 8.13 16.54 37.67
C ALA A 103 9.49 15.98 38.11
N ARG A 104 9.64 15.54 39.37
CA ARG A 104 10.88 14.88 39.82
C ARG A 104 11.09 13.52 39.18
N PHE A 105 10.02 12.75 39.02
CA PHE A 105 10.05 11.47 38.33
C PHE A 105 10.45 11.63 36.86
N HIS A 106 9.94 12.69 36.22
CA HIS A 106 10.36 13.07 34.87
C HIS A 106 11.86 13.36 34.78
N VAL A 107 12.42 14.13 35.73
CA VAL A 107 13.88 14.38 35.77
C VAL A 107 14.66 13.08 35.92
N ALA A 108 14.20 12.16 36.77
CA ALA A 108 14.90 10.89 37.01
C ALA A 108 14.92 9.97 35.78
N ASN A 109 13.89 9.98 34.94
CA ASN A 109 13.77 9.06 33.81
C ASN A 109 14.21 9.68 32.46
N THR A 110 13.85 10.93 32.21
CA THR A 110 14.03 11.58 30.90
C THR A 110 15.12 12.65 30.93
N GLY A 111 15.29 13.34 32.06
CA GLY A 111 16.18 14.49 32.20
C GLY A 111 15.44 15.81 32.42
N VAL A 112 16.20 16.87 32.68
CA VAL A 112 15.68 18.22 33.01
C VAL A 112 15.22 18.93 31.74
N ALA A 113 13.98 19.44 31.74
CA ALA A 113 13.38 20.24 30.66
C ALA A 113 13.41 19.58 29.27
N VAL A 114 13.42 18.23 29.23
CA VAL A 114 13.36 17.48 27.98
C VAL A 114 11.90 17.35 27.56
N PHE A 115 11.61 17.74 26.31
CA PHE A 115 10.28 17.58 25.74
C PHE A 115 9.95 16.09 25.56
N THR A 116 8.80 15.65 26.06
CA THR A 116 8.30 14.30 25.78
C THR A 116 7.04 14.39 24.94
N ASP A 117 7.10 13.85 23.72
CA ASP A 117 5.89 13.62 22.94
C ASP A 117 4.90 12.80 23.79
N PRO A 118 3.60 13.18 23.81
CA PRO A 118 2.62 12.38 24.51
C PRO A 118 2.68 10.95 23.96
N PRO A 119 2.69 9.92 24.83
CA PRO A 119 2.64 8.55 24.33
C PRO A 119 1.39 8.43 23.49
N SER A 120 1.55 8.07 22.21
CA SER A 120 0.42 7.81 21.33
C SER A 120 -0.40 6.70 21.96
N ARG A 121 -1.53 7.06 22.55
CA ARG A 121 -2.47 6.07 23.09
C ARG A 121 -3.15 5.42 21.90
N ILE A 122 -2.49 4.45 21.29
CA ILE A 122 -3.12 3.55 20.33
C ILE A 122 -4.08 2.68 21.15
N SER A 123 -5.32 3.12 21.27
CA SER A 123 -6.39 2.27 21.79
C SER A 123 -6.68 1.21 20.73
N GLN A 124 -6.13 0.02 20.91
CA GLN A 124 -6.47 -1.14 20.09
C GLN A 124 -7.90 -1.57 20.47
N ARG A 125 -8.87 -1.16 19.65
CA ARG A 125 -10.29 -1.55 19.78
C ARG A 125 -10.65 -2.71 18.85
N PHE A 126 -9.73 -3.64 18.63
CA PHE A 126 -9.94 -4.78 17.75
C PHE A 126 -9.64 -6.08 18.49
N SER A 127 -10.46 -7.11 18.26
CA SER A 127 -10.16 -8.46 18.73
C SER A 127 -9.13 -9.09 17.79
N PHE A 128 -8.10 -9.73 18.36
CA PHE A 128 -7.10 -10.45 17.59
C PHE A 128 -7.72 -11.65 16.86
N ASP A 129 -8.63 -12.36 17.50
CA ASP A 129 -9.34 -13.52 16.92
C ASP A 129 -10.10 -13.15 15.64
N GLN A 130 -10.67 -11.93 15.60
CA GLN A 130 -11.39 -11.45 14.42
C GLN A 130 -10.45 -11.15 13.24
N ILE A 131 -9.22 -10.71 13.52
CA ILE A 131 -8.21 -10.45 12.51
C ILE A 131 -7.65 -11.77 11.97
N GLU A 132 -7.26 -12.66 12.88
CA GLU A 132 -6.68 -13.96 12.53
C GLU A 132 -7.64 -14.77 11.65
N HIS A 133 -8.91 -14.85 12.05
CA HIS A 133 -9.94 -15.52 11.24
C HIS A 133 -10.07 -14.95 9.83
N PHE A 134 -10.02 -13.62 9.69
CA PHE A 134 -10.10 -13.01 8.37
C PHE A 134 -8.81 -13.23 7.56
N ILE A 135 -7.64 -13.24 8.20
CA ILE A 135 -6.37 -13.56 7.55
C ILE A 135 -6.40 -14.99 7.00
N ASP A 136 -6.90 -15.97 7.77
CA ASP A 136 -7.03 -17.35 7.32
C ASP A 136 -7.94 -17.47 6.10
N ILE A 137 -9.06 -16.74 6.10
CA ILE A 137 -9.98 -16.70 4.95
C ILE A 137 -9.29 -16.13 3.71
N ILE A 138 -8.57 -15.01 3.83
CA ILE A 138 -7.92 -14.39 2.66
C ILE A 138 -6.73 -15.18 2.14
N VAL A 139 -6.06 -15.98 2.98
CA VAL A 139 -4.94 -16.85 2.57
C VAL A 139 -5.43 -18.20 2.07
N SER A 140 -6.67 -18.58 2.38
CA SER A 140 -7.28 -19.84 1.93
C SER A 140 -7.15 -20.06 0.42
N PRO A 141 -6.89 -21.30 -0.04
CA PRO A 141 -6.83 -21.65 -1.46
C PRO A 141 -8.10 -21.31 -2.25
N HIS A 142 -9.23 -21.15 -1.54
CA HIS A 142 -10.48 -20.72 -2.17
C HIS A 142 -10.42 -19.25 -2.62
N VAL A 143 -9.72 -18.40 -1.86
CA VAL A 143 -9.62 -16.95 -2.10
C VAL A 143 -8.35 -16.59 -2.87
N CYS A 144 -7.25 -17.30 -2.64
CA CYS A 144 -5.94 -17.04 -3.24
C CYS A 144 -5.41 -18.26 -3.99
N THR A 145 -4.69 -18.00 -5.10
CA THR A 145 -3.92 -19.04 -5.81
C THR A 145 -2.44 -18.90 -5.46
N ASP A 146 -1.80 -20.00 -5.07
CA ASP A 146 -0.38 -20.07 -4.67
C ASP A 146 0.62 -20.03 -5.85
N MET A 147 0.19 -19.62 -7.04
CA MET A 147 1.09 -19.52 -8.18
C MET A 147 1.83 -18.17 -8.12
N PRO A 148 3.16 -18.15 -7.97
CA PRO A 148 3.91 -16.90 -7.79
C PRO A 148 3.87 -16.07 -9.07
N PHE A 149 3.16 -14.93 -9.03
CA PHE A 149 3.21 -13.92 -10.09
C PHE A 149 4.10 -12.75 -9.66
N GLY A 150 5.41 -12.94 -9.82
CA GLY A 150 6.43 -12.00 -9.37
C GLY A 150 6.73 -12.11 -7.87
N GLU A 151 7.74 -11.35 -7.44
CA GLU A 151 8.31 -11.42 -6.09
C GLU A 151 8.47 -10.02 -5.51
N ASN A 152 8.20 -9.87 -4.21
CA ASN A 152 8.44 -8.65 -3.45
C ASN A 152 9.61 -8.83 -2.48
N ARG A 153 10.42 -7.78 -2.35
CA ARG A 153 11.58 -7.74 -1.45
C ARG A 153 11.19 -7.07 -0.14
N LEU A 154 11.15 -7.84 0.95
CA LEU A 154 10.95 -7.34 2.29
C LEU A 154 12.30 -7.16 2.98
N LYS A 155 12.62 -5.94 3.40
CA LYS A 155 13.81 -5.68 4.21
C LYS A 155 13.41 -5.69 5.69
N LEU A 156 13.96 -6.63 6.43
CA LEU A 156 13.79 -6.74 7.88
C LEU A 156 14.64 -5.68 8.61
N SER A 157 14.29 -5.40 9.87
CA SER A 157 14.96 -4.42 10.74
C SER A 157 16.43 -4.76 11.01
N ASP A 158 16.79 -6.04 10.87
CA ASP A 158 18.14 -6.59 10.99
C ASP A 158 18.98 -6.42 9.71
N GLY A 159 18.38 -5.92 8.62
CA GLY A 159 19.03 -5.74 7.32
C GLY A 159 18.89 -6.93 6.35
N THR A 160 18.28 -8.04 6.77
CA THR A 160 18.05 -9.22 5.94
C THR A 160 16.97 -8.94 4.88
N ILE A 161 17.16 -9.43 3.65
CA ILE A 161 16.19 -9.28 2.55
C ILE A 161 15.48 -10.63 2.34
N LEU A 162 14.17 -10.64 2.54
CA LEU A 162 13.28 -11.77 2.25
C LEU A 162 12.59 -11.58 0.91
N PHE A 163 12.52 -12.65 0.14
CA PHE A 163 11.76 -12.71 -1.10
C PHE A 163 10.44 -13.40 -0.82
N VAL A 164 9.35 -12.66 -0.98
CA VAL A 164 7.99 -13.17 -0.77
C VAL A 164 7.26 -13.17 -2.11
N PRO A 165 6.73 -14.33 -2.55
CA PRO A 165 5.96 -14.40 -3.79
C PRO A 165 4.69 -13.58 -3.66
N ASN A 166 4.31 -12.88 -4.73
CA ASN A 166 3.05 -12.14 -4.74
C ASN A 166 1.88 -13.13 -4.81
N THR A 167 1.04 -13.11 -3.78
CA THR A 167 -0.22 -13.85 -3.79
C THR A 167 -1.22 -13.17 -4.73
N ILE A 168 -1.91 -13.97 -5.55
CA ILE A 168 -3.00 -13.50 -6.41
C ILE A 168 -4.34 -13.83 -5.74
N ARG A 169 -5.19 -12.81 -5.57
CA ARG A 169 -6.59 -13.02 -5.18
C ARG A 169 -7.43 -13.37 -6.39
N ASN A 170 -8.18 -14.45 -6.28
CA ASN A 170 -9.08 -14.95 -7.33
C ASN A 170 -10.40 -14.17 -7.40
N MET A 171 -10.72 -13.39 -6.37
CA MET A 171 -12.00 -12.73 -6.20
C MET A 171 -11.85 -11.23 -5.89
N ALA A 172 -12.86 -10.45 -6.30
CA ALA A 172 -12.94 -9.04 -5.96
C ALA A 172 -13.09 -8.85 -4.44
N PRO A 173 -12.51 -7.77 -3.86
CA PRO A 173 -12.58 -7.49 -2.43
C PRO A 173 -14.00 -7.54 -1.83
N SER A 174 -14.99 -7.01 -2.56
CA SER A 174 -16.40 -7.03 -2.13
C SER A 174 -16.96 -8.46 -2.00
N ARG A 175 -16.60 -9.36 -2.93
CA ARG A 175 -17.02 -10.76 -2.89
C ARG A 175 -16.39 -11.51 -1.73
N ILE A 176 -15.10 -11.26 -1.45
CA ILE A 176 -14.39 -11.86 -0.32
C ILE A 176 -15.06 -11.47 1.01
N ILE A 177 -15.45 -10.20 1.14
CA ILE A 177 -16.15 -9.70 2.33
C ILE A 177 -17.51 -10.39 2.49
N ASN A 178 -18.28 -10.51 1.42
CA ASN A 178 -19.58 -11.19 1.46
C ASN A 178 -19.41 -12.67 1.84
N GLN A 179 -18.45 -13.36 1.23
CA GLN A 179 -18.14 -14.75 1.58
C GLN A 179 -17.70 -14.91 3.03
N CYS A 180 -16.90 -13.99 3.57
CA CYS A 180 -16.52 -14.01 4.97
C CYS A 180 -17.75 -13.93 5.88
N HIS A 181 -18.70 -13.04 5.59
CA HIS A 181 -19.94 -12.93 6.36
C HIS A 181 -20.78 -14.21 6.27
N THR A 182 -21.03 -14.72 5.05
CA THR A 182 -21.78 -15.97 4.84
C THR A 182 -21.11 -17.16 5.54
N PHE A 183 -19.78 -17.29 5.43
CA PHE A 183 -19.03 -18.36 6.07
C PHE A 183 -19.15 -18.31 7.60
N CYS A 184 -19.06 -17.11 8.19
CA CYS A 184 -19.20 -16.93 9.64
C CYS A 184 -20.62 -17.25 10.11
N GLU A 185 -21.64 -16.86 9.35
CA GLU A 185 -23.04 -17.18 9.65
C GLU A 185 -23.32 -18.69 9.63
N GLU A 186 -22.71 -19.42 8.70
CA GLU A 186 -22.95 -20.85 8.49
C GLU A 186 -22.09 -21.77 9.36
N ASN A 187 -20.81 -21.43 9.58
CA ASN A 187 -19.83 -22.37 10.14
C ASN A 187 -19.41 -22.04 11.58
N VAL A 188 -19.62 -20.81 12.06
CA VAL A 188 -19.14 -20.38 13.39
C VAL A 188 -20.26 -19.70 14.19
N PRO A 189 -21.16 -20.47 14.81
CA PRO A 189 -22.27 -19.91 15.57
C PRO A 189 -21.76 -19.04 16.74
N GLY A 190 -22.20 -17.78 16.78
CA GLY A 190 -21.86 -16.81 17.83
C GLY A 190 -20.62 -15.96 17.54
N PHE A 191 -19.91 -16.19 16.43
CA PHE A 191 -18.81 -15.33 16.00
C PHE A 191 -19.32 -14.17 15.15
N SER A 192 -19.03 -12.94 15.57
CA SER A 192 -19.37 -11.74 14.80
C SER A 192 -18.12 -11.24 14.06
N PRO A 193 -18.04 -11.38 12.73
CA PRO A 193 -16.91 -10.84 11.97
C PRO A 193 -16.92 -9.31 11.98
N PHE A 194 -15.80 -8.70 11.60
CA PHE A 194 -15.74 -7.25 11.44
C PHE A 194 -16.75 -6.74 10.42
N LYS A 195 -17.14 -5.47 10.58
CA LYS A 195 -17.94 -4.77 9.57
C LYS A 195 -17.17 -4.68 8.25
N SER A 196 -17.89 -4.67 7.13
CA SER A 196 -17.33 -4.60 5.77
C SER A 196 -16.29 -3.48 5.60
N SER A 197 -16.49 -2.31 6.20
CA SER A 197 -15.53 -1.19 6.14
C SER A 197 -14.18 -1.47 6.80
N SER A 198 -14.15 -2.32 7.83
CA SER A 198 -12.91 -2.72 8.50
C SER A 198 -12.22 -3.84 7.73
N LEU A 199 -13.01 -4.78 7.18
CA LEU A 199 -12.51 -5.84 6.29
C LEU A 199 -11.89 -5.26 5.00
N SER A 200 -12.50 -4.24 4.40
CA SER A 200 -11.94 -3.53 3.25
C SER A 200 -10.58 -2.91 3.56
N LYS A 201 -10.41 -2.29 4.75
CA LYS A 201 -9.13 -1.73 5.17
C LYS A 201 -8.05 -2.82 5.34
N ILE A 202 -8.43 -3.98 5.87
CA ILE A 202 -7.50 -5.11 5.96
C ILE A 202 -7.09 -5.58 4.56
N LEU A 203 -8.03 -5.66 3.61
CA LEU A 203 -7.73 -6.02 2.22
C LEU A 203 -6.84 -4.97 1.50
N GLU A 204 -6.96 -3.69 1.84
CA GLU A 204 -6.11 -2.60 1.32
C GLU A 204 -4.68 -2.65 1.87
N ILE A 205 -4.51 -3.03 3.14
CA ILE A 205 -3.19 -3.21 3.77
C ILE A 205 -2.53 -4.47 3.23
N CYS A 206 -3.26 -5.59 3.23
CA CYS A 206 -2.84 -6.85 2.65
C CYS A 206 -2.99 -6.79 1.13
N LYS A 207 -2.19 -5.95 0.46
CA LYS A 207 -2.25 -5.85 -1.00
C LYS A 207 -1.91 -7.20 -1.63
N ALA A 208 -2.81 -7.67 -2.47
CA ALA A 208 -2.59 -8.84 -3.31
C ALA A 208 -2.78 -8.43 -4.76
N SER A 209 -2.05 -9.06 -5.67
CA SER A 209 -2.24 -8.83 -7.09
C SER A 209 -3.64 -9.30 -7.47
N SER A 210 -4.42 -8.45 -8.16
CA SER A 210 -5.68 -8.90 -8.74
C SER A 210 -5.40 -9.70 -10.01
N ARG A 211 -6.12 -10.80 -10.18
CA ARG A 211 -6.05 -11.60 -11.40
C ARG A 211 -6.60 -10.78 -12.56
N LYS A 212 -5.72 -10.27 -13.44
CA LYS A 212 -6.12 -9.61 -14.69
C LYS A 212 -6.48 -10.60 -15.82
N SER A 213 -6.07 -11.86 -15.71
CA SER A 213 -6.50 -12.90 -16.65
C SER A 213 -6.63 -14.29 -16.01
N LEU A 214 -7.69 -15.00 -16.38
CA LEU A 214 -7.74 -16.45 -16.25
C LEU A 214 -6.75 -17.01 -17.28
N GLN A 215 -5.54 -17.34 -16.81
CA GLN A 215 -4.54 -18.11 -17.54
C GLN A 215 -5.26 -19.16 -18.40
N TRP A 216 -5.05 -19.09 -19.72
CA TRP A 216 -5.64 -19.91 -20.79
C TRP A 216 -6.94 -19.44 -21.46
N LEU A 217 -7.67 -18.43 -20.97
CA LEU A 217 -8.67 -17.73 -21.78
C LEU A 217 -8.08 -16.44 -22.36
N ASN A 218 -7.68 -16.52 -23.62
CA ASN A 218 -7.23 -15.37 -24.39
C ASN A 218 -8.41 -14.41 -24.66
N TYR A 219 -8.61 -13.42 -23.80
CA TYR A 219 -9.67 -12.41 -23.91
C TYR A 219 -9.40 -11.34 -25.00
N PHE A 220 -8.55 -11.61 -26.01
CA PHE A 220 -8.18 -10.60 -27.02
C PHE A 220 -9.38 -9.90 -27.67
N ALA A 221 -10.45 -10.64 -27.97
CA ALA A 221 -11.67 -10.05 -28.54
C ALA A 221 -12.47 -9.20 -27.52
N ALA A 222 -12.45 -9.56 -26.24
CA ALA A 222 -13.09 -8.79 -25.18
C ALA A 222 -12.27 -7.52 -24.87
N ASP A 223 -10.96 -7.66 -24.69
CA ASP A 223 -10.02 -6.56 -24.45
C ASP A 223 -10.02 -5.57 -25.62
N GLY A 224 -9.95 -6.08 -26.85
CA GLY A 224 -10.06 -5.27 -28.06
C GLY A 224 -11.43 -4.59 -28.16
N GLY A 225 -12.51 -5.30 -27.79
CA GLY A 225 -13.86 -4.73 -27.73
C GLY A 225 -13.99 -3.57 -26.73
N GLU A 226 -13.47 -3.76 -25.51
CA GLU A 226 -13.43 -2.73 -24.47
C GLU A 226 -12.54 -1.55 -24.88
N ALA A 227 -11.44 -1.80 -25.58
CA ALA A 227 -10.59 -0.76 -26.14
C ALA A 227 -11.33 0.11 -27.17
N PHE A 228 -12.13 -0.48 -28.07
CA PHE A 228 -12.97 0.30 -29.00
C PHE A 228 -14.02 1.16 -28.28
N ASP A 229 -14.68 0.60 -27.26
CA ASP A 229 -15.67 1.33 -26.47
C ASP A 229 -15.00 2.50 -25.71
N SER A 230 -13.83 2.24 -25.13
CA SER A 230 -13.03 3.24 -24.39
C SER A 230 -12.47 4.33 -25.30
N LEU A 231 -12.01 4.00 -26.51
CA LEU A 231 -11.58 4.98 -27.52
C LEU A 231 -12.75 5.84 -27.99
N THR A 232 -13.93 5.25 -28.15
CA THR A 232 -15.14 6.01 -28.51
C THR A 232 -15.47 7.04 -27.43
N THR A 233 -15.47 6.63 -26.16
CA THR A 233 -15.65 7.56 -25.03
C THR A 233 -14.52 8.60 -24.94
N MET A 234 -13.28 8.22 -25.25
CA MET A 234 -12.16 9.16 -25.29
C MET A 234 -12.41 10.25 -26.35
N VAL A 235 -12.78 9.86 -27.57
CA VAL A 235 -13.08 10.79 -28.67
C VAL A 235 -14.27 11.71 -28.34
N GLU A 236 -15.31 11.18 -27.68
CA GLU A 236 -16.46 11.99 -27.23
C GLU A 236 -16.09 13.03 -26.16
N ASN A 237 -15.06 12.74 -25.36
CA ASN A 237 -14.55 13.67 -24.34
C ASN A 237 -13.51 14.66 -24.88
N LEU A 238 -13.03 14.50 -26.11
CA LEU A 238 -12.20 15.51 -26.77
C LEU A 238 -13.09 16.68 -27.19
N ASN A 239 -12.62 17.92 -26.97
CA ASN A 239 -13.30 19.14 -27.40
C ASN A 239 -13.25 19.34 -28.93
N LEU A 240 -13.87 18.44 -29.69
CA LEU A 240 -13.88 18.42 -31.16
C LEU A 240 -15.22 18.95 -31.71
N SER A 241 -15.25 19.23 -33.01
CA SER A 241 -16.51 19.56 -33.69
C SER A 241 -17.43 18.33 -33.72
N SER A 242 -18.74 18.56 -33.58
CA SER A 242 -19.75 17.49 -33.58
C SER A 242 -19.67 16.56 -34.80
N ASP A 243 -19.35 17.12 -35.97
CA ASP A 243 -19.18 16.35 -37.22
C ASP A 243 -17.95 15.43 -37.18
N LEU A 244 -16.82 15.94 -36.70
CA LEU A 244 -15.57 15.18 -36.58
C LEU A 244 -15.69 14.06 -35.54
N THR A 245 -16.25 14.36 -34.36
CA THR A 245 -16.53 13.35 -33.32
C THR A 245 -17.38 12.22 -33.88
N LYS A 246 -18.47 12.56 -34.58
CA LYS A 246 -19.36 11.56 -35.18
C LYS A 246 -18.63 10.70 -36.21
N ARG A 247 -17.85 11.32 -37.10
CA ARG A 247 -17.07 10.60 -38.13
C ARG A 247 -16.10 9.60 -37.50
N LEU A 248 -15.34 10.01 -36.48
CA LEU A 248 -14.38 9.16 -35.79
C LEU A 248 -15.07 8.00 -35.06
N CYS A 249 -16.17 8.27 -34.33
CA CYS A 249 -16.94 7.23 -33.67
C CYS A 249 -17.55 6.22 -34.65
N ASP A 250 -18.05 6.68 -35.80
CA ASP A 250 -18.59 5.80 -36.84
C ASP A 250 -17.49 4.93 -37.48
N ASN A 251 -16.30 5.50 -37.73
CA ASN A 251 -15.14 4.75 -38.21
C ASN A 251 -14.68 3.68 -37.20
N LEU A 252 -14.63 4.00 -35.90
CA LEU A 252 -14.27 3.05 -34.84
C LEU A 252 -15.29 1.89 -34.79
N LYS A 253 -16.60 2.18 -34.88
CA LYS A 253 -17.65 1.16 -34.91
C LYS A 253 -17.52 0.26 -36.14
N ARG A 254 -17.28 0.85 -37.33
CA ARG A 254 -17.08 0.09 -38.57
C ARG A 254 -15.84 -0.79 -38.48
N SER A 255 -14.73 -0.27 -37.95
CA SER A 255 -13.48 -1.02 -37.79
C SER A 255 -13.63 -2.19 -36.80
N ARG A 256 -14.36 -1.98 -35.69
CA ARG A 256 -14.71 -3.07 -34.75
C ARG A 256 -15.54 -4.16 -35.44
N GLN A 257 -16.54 -3.77 -36.23
CA GLN A 257 -17.37 -4.73 -36.96
C GLN A 257 -16.55 -5.51 -37.98
N TYR A 258 -15.66 -4.82 -38.71
CA TYR A 258 -14.74 -5.43 -39.66
C TYR A 258 -13.85 -6.50 -39.02
N LEU A 259 -13.20 -6.19 -37.89
CA LEU A 259 -12.39 -7.18 -37.15
C LEU A 259 -13.22 -8.37 -36.65
N LYS A 260 -14.49 -8.14 -36.31
CA LYS A 260 -15.39 -9.19 -35.80
C LYS A 260 -15.88 -10.15 -36.89
N SER A 261 -16.12 -9.68 -38.11
CA SER A 261 -16.68 -10.48 -39.20
C SER A 261 -15.69 -10.75 -40.34
N ASP A 262 -15.31 -9.71 -41.06
CA ASP A 262 -14.77 -9.85 -42.42
C ASP A 262 -13.25 -10.00 -42.42
N PHE A 263 -12.56 -9.49 -41.40
CA PHE A 263 -11.10 -9.54 -41.34
C PHE A 263 -10.56 -10.97 -41.50
N LYS A 264 -11.17 -11.96 -40.83
CA LYS A 264 -10.76 -13.37 -40.94
C LYS A 264 -10.86 -13.93 -42.36
N THR A 265 -11.83 -13.47 -43.16
CA THR A 265 -12.04 -13.98 -44.53
C THR A 265 -11.07 -13.37 -45.53
N HIS A 266 -10.46 -12.24 -45.17
CA HIS A 266 -9.45 -11.58 -45.99
C HIS A 266 -8.04 -12.15 -45.77
N ILE A 267 -7.80 -12.82 -44.64
CA ILE A 267 -6.50 -13.43 -44.32
C ILE A 267 -6.25 -14.64 -45.21
N SER A 268 -5.03 -14.71 -45.76
CA SER A 268 -4.56 -15.84 -46.55
C SER A 268 -3.10 -16.14 -46.22
N LYS A 269 -2.59 -17.32 -46.64
CA LYS A 269 -1.19 -17.68 -46.38
C LYS A 269 -0.23 -16.65 -47.00
N CYS A 270 -0.46 -16.25 -48.24
CA CYS A 270 0.29 -15.19 -48.93
C CYS A 270 -0.67 -14.24 -49.65
N SER A 271 -0.48 -12.93 -49.51
CA SER A 271 -1.34 -11.90 -50.10
C SER A 271 -0.50 -10.72 -50.61
N SER A 272 -1.01 -9.99 -51.61
CA SER A 272 -0.45 -8.70 -52.02
C SER A 272 -0.77 -7.57 -51.04
N ILE A 273 -1.58 -7.82 -50.01
CA ILE A 273 -1.86 -6.89 -48.91
C ILE A 273 -1.13 -7.42 -47.67
N ALA A 274 -0.24 -6.60 -47.10
CA ALA A 274 0.58 -6.99 -45.93
C ALA A 274 -0.27 -7.46 -44.74
N ASP A 275 -1.26 -6.66 -44.34
CA ASP A 275 -2.15 -6.93 -43.19
C ASP A 275 -2.92 -8.26 -43.29
N HIS A 276 -3.09 -8.78 -44.52
CA HIS A 276 -3.83 -10.00 -44.81
C HIS A 276 -2.92 -11.22 -45.04
N CYS A 277 -1.60 -11.01 -45.06
CA CYS A 277 -0.61 -12.02 -45.42
C CYS A 277 -0.07 -12.70 -44.15
N ALA A 278 -0.54 -13.91 -43.85
CA ALA A 278 -0.11 -14.62 -42.65
C ALA A 278 1.40 -14.91 -42.64
N THR A 279 1.99 -15.22 -43.80
CA THR A 279 3.44 -15.48 -43.95
C THR A 279 4.27 -14.23 -43.69
N CYS A 280 3.82 -13.06 -44.13
CA CYS A 280 4.54 -11.80 -43.89
C CYS A 280 4.37 -11.33 -42.44
N GLU A 281 3.13 -11.28 -41.96
CA GLU A 281 2.79 -10.66 -40.67
C GLU A 281 3.23 -11.51 -39.46
N LEU A 282 3.35 -12.83 -39.62
CA LEU A 282 3.87 -13.72 -38.56
C LEU A 282 5.38 -13.98 -38.66
N SER A 283 6.06 -13.46 -39.69
CA SER A 283 7.50 -13.70 -39.88
C SER A 283 8.30 -12.96 -38.82
N ASP A 284 9.18 -13.66 -38.10
CA ASP A 284 10.07 -13.02 -37.15
C ASP A 284 11.29 -12.42 -37.89
N ILE A 285 11.32 -11.10 -38.02
CA ILE A 285 12.43 -10.39 -38.66
C ILE A 285 13.72 -10.53 -37.85
N LYS A 286 13.64 -10.74 -36.52
CA LYS A 286 14.78 -10.77 -35.60
C LYS A 286 15.37 -12.17 -35.42
N ASN A 287 14.60 -13.22 -35.67
CA ASN A 287 15.06 -14.61 -35.56
C ASN A 287 15.14 -15.26 -36.95
N SER A 288 16.34 -15.65 -37.36
CA SER A 288 16.55 -16.32 -38.65
C SER A 288 15.76 -17.62 -38.79
N ASP A 289 15.52 -18.31 -37.68
CA ASP A 289 14.86 -19.62 -37.67
C ASP A 289 13.33 -19.50 -37.73
N GLY A 290 12.78 -18.32 -37.41
CA GLY A 290 11.35 -18.00 -37.48
C GLY A 290 10.96 -17.10 -38.65
N ARG A 291 11.91 -16.84 -39.56
CA ARG A 291 11.67 -15.99 -40.73
C ARG A 291 11.11 -16.81 -41.88
N GLU A 292 9.84 -16.57 -42.20
CA GLU A 292 9.26 -17.01 -43.47
C GLU A 292 9.43 -15.91 -44.53
N VAL A 293 9.72 -16.32 -45.78
CA VAL A 293 9.81 -15.43 -46.93
C VAL A 293 8.51 -15.53 -47.71
N CYS A 294 7.88 -14.39 -47.95
CA CYS A 294 6.73 -14.28 -48.83
C CYS A 294 7.17 -13.72 -50.18
N ASP A 295 6.74 -14.36 -51.27
CA ASP A 295 7.10 -13.96 -52.64
C ASP A 295 6.26 -12.79 -53.19
N TYR A 296 5.30 -12.29 -52.42
CA TYR A 296 4.45 -11.16 -52.80
C TYR A 296 5.14 -9.82 -52.50
N LEU A 297 4.85 -8.82 -53.33
CA LEU A 297 5.41 -7.47 -53.21
C LEU A 297 4.75 -6.62 -52.11
N HIS A 298 3.60 -7.05 -51.58
CA HIS A 298 2.79 -6.35 -50.58
C HIS A 298 2.48 -4.88 -50.94
N ASP A 299 2.18 -4.61 -52.21
CA ASP A 299 1.97 -3.29 -52.79
C ASP A 299 0.51 -2.83 -52.82
N ALA A 300 -0.43 -3.72 -52.47
CA ALA A 300 -1.85 -3.41 -52.35
C ALA A 300 -2.21 -3.08 -50.90
N TYR A 301 -3.29 -2.31 -50.72
CA TYR A 301 -3.82 -1.95 -49.40
C TYR A 301 -5.28 -2.37 -49.26
N CYS A 302 -5.71 -2.65 -48.02
CA CYS A 302 -7.11 -2.88 -47.70
C CYS A 302 -7.75 -1.58 -47.19
N VAL A 303 -8.91 -1.23 -47.75
CA VAL A 303 -9.65 -0.01 -47.37
C VAL A 303 -10.04 -0.01 -45.89
N ASP A 304 -10.52 -1.14 -45.34
CA ASP A 304 -10.96 -1.19 -43.95
C ASP A 304 -9.77 -1.24 -42.97
N CYS A 305 -8.65 -1.88 -43.32
CA CYS A 305 -7.41 -1.83 -42.53
C CYS A 305 -6.83 -0.41 -42.50
N GLU A 306 -6.74 0.24 -43.66
CA GLU A 306 -6.27 1.62 -43.79
C GLU A 306 -7.18 2.61 -43.04
N MET A 307 -8.49 2.41 -43.09
CA MET A 307 -9.45 3.23 -42.34
C MET A 307 -9.24 3.12 -40.83
N LEU A 308 -8.97 1.93 -40.29
CA LEU A 308 -8.64 1.76 -38.88
C LEU A 308 -7.32 2.46 -38.54
N ALA A 309 -6.26 2.21 -39.33
CA ALA A 309 -4.94 2.79 -39.09
C ALA A 309 -4.97 4.33 -39.12
N SER A 310 -5.57 4.90 -40.16
CA SER A 310 -5.75 6.35 -40.30
C SER A 310 -6.61 6.95 -39.19
N THR A 311 -7.71 6.29 -38.80
CA THR A 311 -8.56 6.76 -37.69
C THR A 311 -7.79 6.80 -36.37
N LEU A 312 -6.98 5.78 -36.07
CA LEU A 312 -6.13 5.79 -34.87
C LEU A 312 -5.08 6.90 -34.93
N SER A 313 -4.42 7.09 -36.08
CA SER A 313 -3.45 8.17 -36.29
C SER A 313 -4.07 9.57 -36.14
N ASP A 314 -5.30 9.76 -36.65
CA ASP A 314 -6.06 11.00 -36.50
C ASP A 314 -6.34 11.28 -35.02
N ILE A 315 -6.83 10.28 -34.27
CA ILE A 315 -7.11 10.43 -32.83
C ILE A 315 -5.83 10.77 -32.07
N GLU A 316 -4.71 10.10 -32.35
CA GLU A 316 -3.43 10.37 -31.70
C GLU A 316 -2.98 11.82 -31.94
N SER A 317 -3.13 12.31 -33.17
CA SER A 317 -2.79 13.69 -33.54
C SER A 317 -3.68 14.71 -32.81
N LEU A 318 -4.98 14.44 -32.73
CA LEU A 318 -5.93 15.29 -32.00
C LEU A 318 -5.63 15.34 -30.50
N ILE A 319 -5.21 14.22 -29.90
CA ILE A 319 -4.78 14.19 -28.48
C ILE A 319 -3.55 15.08 -28.27
N LYS A 320 -2.59 15.06 -29.21
CA LYS A 320 -1.40 15.91 -29.16
C LYS A 320 -1.73 17.40 -29.28
N GLU A 321 -2.79 17.75 -30.01
CA GLU A 321 -3.23 19.13 -30.24
C GLU A 321 -4.12 19.71 -29.13
N GLN A 322 -4.73 18.87 -28.28
CA GLN A 322 -5.75 19.29 -27.30
C GLN A 322 -5.21 19.97 -26.03
N SER A 323 -3.92 19.82 -25.68
CA SER A 323 -3.39 20.36 -24.42
C SER A 323 -1.97 20.92 -24.53
N ASP A 324 -1.79 22.14 -24.03
CA ASP A 324 -0.48 22.78 -23.85
C ASP A 324 0.35 22.13 -22.72
N ASN A 325 -0.29 21.32 -21.87
CA ASN A 325 0.39 20.64 -20.76
C ASN A 325 0.91 19.26 -21.17
N LYS A 326 2.22 19.20 -21.43
CA LYS A 326 2.93 17.98 -21.84
C LYS A 326 2.69 16.78 -20.93
N GLU A 327 2.63 16.96 -19.61
CA GLU A 327 2.46 15.84 -18.67
C GLU A 327 1.04 15.24 -18.75
N VAL A 328 0.05 16.08 -18.99
CA VAL A 328 -1.34 15.64 -19.17
C VAL A 328 -1.48 14.93 -20.51
N THR A 329 -0.94 15.50 -21.59
CA THR A 329 -0.92 14.88 -22.92
C THR A 329 -0.25 13.52 -22.90
N GLU A 330 0.90 13.38 -22.22
CA GLU A 330 1.64 12.11 -22.13
C GLU A 330 0.83 11.02 -21.40
N ARG A 331 0.07 11.38 -20.35
CA ARG A 331 -0.84 10.44 -19.68
C ARG A 331 -1.97 9.98 -20.60
N PHE A 332 -2.59 10.90 -21.35
CA PHE A 332 -3.63 10.54 -22.32
C PHE A 332 -3.08 9.65 -23.44
N LEU A 333 -1.90 9.96 -23.98
CA LEU A 333 -1.24 9.13 -24.99
C LEU A 333 -0.89 7.75 -24.45
N THR A 334 -0.41 7.64 -23.21
CA THR A 334 -0.15 6.34 -22.59
C THR A 334 -1.42 5.48 -22.53
N VAL A 335 -2.55 6.07 -22.14
CA VAL A 335 -3.84 5.37 -22.10
C VAL A 335 -4.32 5.00 -23.51
N PHE A 336 -4.21 5.94 -24.46
CA PHE A 336 -4.53 5.71 -25.87
C PHE A 336 -3.71 4.55 -26.46
N HIS A 337 -2.40 4.52 -26.22
CA HIS A 337 -1.51 3.46 -26.70
C HIS A 337 -1.88 2.08 -26.13
N ASN A 338 -2.28 2.01 -24.86
CA ASN A 338 -2.78 0.75 -24.30
C ASN A 338 -4.03 0.22 -25.02
N TYR A 339 -4.93 1.12 -25.46
CA TYR A 339 -6.10 0.74 -26.26
C TYR A 339 -5.71 0.30 -27.67
N THR A 340 -4.80 1.03 -28.32
CA THR A 340 -4.31 0.63 -29.66
C THR A 340 -3.61 -0.72 -29.62
N ASP A 341 -2.82 -0.98 -28.57
CA ASP A 341 -2.14 -2.25 -28.37
C ASP A 341 -3.15 -3.39 -28.18
N SER A 342 -4.24 -3.14 -27.46
CA SER A 342 -5.31 -4.13 -27.27
C SER A 342 -6.01 -4.47 -28.59
N ILE A 343 -6.28 -3.48 -29.44
CA ILE A 343 -6.84 -3.67 -30.79
C ILE A 343 -5.85 -4.42 -31.69
N HIS A 344 -4.58 -4.04 -31.68
CA HIS A 344 -3.53 -4.71 -32.44
C HIS A 344 -3.37 -6.16 -32.01
N ASN A 345 -3.36 -6.44 -30.70
CA ASN A 345 -3.31 -7.80 -30.17
C ASN A 345 -4.52 -8.64 -30.60
N TRP A 346 -5.71 -8.04 -30.69
CA TRP A 346 -6.88 -8.69 -31.25
C TRP A 346 -6.68 -9.04 -32.73
N ASN A 347 -6.21 -8.10 -33.54
CA ASN A 347 -5.86 -8.35 -34.94
C ASN A 347 -4.85 -9.51 -35.09
N CYS A 348 -3.70 -9.44 -34.40
CA CYS A 348 -2.69 -10.50 -34.42
C CYS A 348 -3.22 -11.86 -33.94
N HIS A 349 -4.17 -11.87 -33.01
CA HIS A 349 -4.83 -13.10 -32.58
C HIS A 349 -5.70 -13.72 -33.69
N LEU A 350 -6.47 -12.89 -34.41
CA LEU A 350 -7.28 -13.36 -35.54
C LEU A 350 -6.38 -13.96 -36.64
N LEU A 351 -5.26 -13.30 -36.94
CA LEU A 351 -4.31 -13.76 -37.94
C LEU A 351 -3.63 -15.08 -37.54
N ARG A 352 -3.21 -15.21 -36.26
CA ARG A 352 -2.72 -16.50 -35.73
C ARG A 352 -3.77 -17.60 -35.78
N SER A 353 -5.02 -17.30 -35.43
CA SER A 353 -6.14 -18.25 -35.48
C SER A 353 -6.35 -18.78 -36.90
N VAL A 354 -6.40 -17.91 -37.91
CA VAL A 354 -6.58 -18.33 -39.30
C VAL A 354 -5.38 -19.15 -39.80
N ASN A 355 -4.14 -18.76 -39.44
CA ASN A 355 -2.96 -19.53 -39.78
C ASN A 355 -2.95 -20.93 -39.15
N GLN A 356 -3.37 -21.05 -37.89
CA GLN A 356 -3.53 -22.34 -37.22
C GLN A 356 -4.60 -23.21 -37.88
N ASP A 357 -5.74 -22.62 -38.26
CA ASP A 357 -6.79 -23.33 -39.00
C ASP A 357 -6.30 -23.83 -40.37
N MET A 358 -5.56 -23.00 -41.13
CA MET A 358 -4.95 -23.41 -42.41
C MET A 358 -3.96 -24.57 -42.22
N ALA A 359 -3.11 -24.50 -41.19
CA ALA A 359 -2.16 -25.57 -40.88
C ALA A 359 -2.89 -26.87 -40.49
N ARG A 360 -3.96 -26.76 -39.70
CA ARG A 360 -4.81 -27.90 -39.34
C ARG A 360 -5.45 -28.54 -40.57
N GLU A 361 -6.04 -27.75 -41.46
CA GLU A 361 -6.63 -28.26 -42.70
C GLU A 361 -5.58 -28.95 -43.59
N TYR A 362 -4.40 -28.36 -43.73
CA TYR A 362 -3.30 -28.97 -44.48
C TYR A 362 -2.91 -30.33 -43.90
N LEU A 363 -2.76 -30.43 -42.57
CA LEU A 363 -2.44 -31.69 -41.90
C LEU A 363 -3.55 -32.72 -42.07
N LEU A 364 -4.82 -32.32 -41.92
CA LEU A 364 -5.97 -33.20 -42.11
C LEU A 364 -6.04 -33.76 -43.54
N ASN A 365 -5.77 -32.93 -44.55
CA ASN A 365 -5.75 -33.34 -45.96
C ASN A 365 -4.53 -34.20 -46.32
N SER A 366 -3.46 -34.13 -45.52
CA SER A 366 -2.21 -34.88 -45.74
C SER A 366 -2.13 -36.17 -44.91
N LEU A 367 -3.17 -36.49 -44.13
CA LEU A 367 -3.22 -37.71 -43.34
C LEU A 367 -3.34 -38.94 -44.25
N PRO A 368 -2.56 -40.01 -43.99
CA PRO A 368 -2.80 -41.30 -44.62
C PRO A 368 -4.13 -41.90 -44.12
N ASP A 369 -4.70 -42.84 -44.88
CA ASP A 369 -6.01 -43.47 -44.58
C ASP A 369 -6.07 -44.16 -43.19
N ASP A 370 -4.93 -44.50 -42.60
CA ASP A 370 -4.77 -45.09 -41.28
C ASP A 370 -4.23 -44.11 -40.21
N GLY A 371 -4.03 -42.84 -40.58
CA GLY A 371 -3.49 -41.80 -39.71
C GLY A 371 -4.53 -41.21 -38.77
N VAL A 372 -4.10 -40.87 -37.55
CA VAL A 372 -4.93 -40.16 -36.56
C VAL A 372 -4.28 -38.83 -36.21
N PHE A 373 -5.04 -37.73 -36.30
CA PHE A 373 -4.62 -36.40 -35.84
C PHE A 373 -5.01 -36.21 -34.38
N ILE A 374 -4.02 -35.94 -33.53
CA ILE A 374 -4.23 -35.66 -32.11
C ILE A 374 -4.03 -34.15 -31.90
N TYR A 375 -5.08 -33.49 -31.41
CA TYR A 375 -5.07 -32.07 -31.07
C TYR A 375 -5.08 -31.92 -29.54
N LEU A 376 -4.18 -31.09 -29.01
CA LEU A 376 -4.19 -30.67 -27.61
C LEU A 376 -4.71 -29.22 -27.56
N ASP A 377 -5.83 -29.03 -26.87
CA ASP A 377 -6.43 -27.71 -26.57
C ASP A 377 -5.59 -26.92 -25.54
#